data_AF-A0AAE0X431-F1
#
_entry.id   AF-A0AAE0X431-F1
#
_cell.length_a   1.000
_cell.length_b   1.000
_cell.length_c   1.000
_cell.angle_alpha   90.00
_cell.angle_beta   90.00
_cell.angle_gamma   90.00
#
_symmetry.space_group_name_H-M   'P 1'
#
loop_
_entity.id
_entity.type
_entity.pdbx_description
1 polymer ?
#
loop_
_entity_poly.entity_id
_entity_poly.type
_entity_poly.pdbx_seq_one_letter_code
_entity_poly.pdbx_strand_id
1 'polypeptide(L)'
;MKVPFFTYLRLKAIATILRGLLLVQGFVPLRRDRLLAQKIPARQQLRLHDVEDVLCWVASQSTLFDTARVGVSCFVPDHAMRADPRVSSSKADAADFPPAVASLACEGDIFSPEALALAERLDDRRRRVLGRNLEGVHHGFDKGARRGTREWERREEAYELAIQILKDGLKV
;
A
#
# COMPACT_ATOMS: atom_id res chain seq x y z
N MET A 1 -7.11 -23.58 33.94
CA MET A 1 -5.77 -23.99 34.42
C MET A 1 -4.84 -22.79 34.36
N LYS A 2 -4.24 -22.39 35.50
CA LYS A 2 -3.22 -21.32 35.52
C LYS A 2 -1.89 -21.92 35.10
N VAL A 3 -1.32 -21.42 34.00
CA VAL A 3 0.00 -21.88 33.53
C VAL A 3 1.06 -21.37 34.52
N PRO A 4 1.92 -22.25 35.08
CA PRO A 4 2.96 -21.82 36.01
C PRO A 4 3.85 -20.76 35.35
N PHE A 5 4.27 -19.75 36.13
CA PHE A 5 5.08 -18.63 35.64
C PHE A 5 6.33 -19.10 34.86
N PHE A 6 6.98 -20.17 35.32
CA PHE A 6 8.14 -20.74 34.65
C PHE A 6 7.81 -21.45 33.33
N THR A 7 6.61 -22.04 33.20
CA THR A 7 6.13 -22.63 31.96
C THR A 7 5.84 -21.55 30.92
N TYR A 8 5.24 -20.43 31.34
CA TYR A 8 5.07 -19.25 30.50
C TYR A 8 6.42 -18.69 30.03
N LEU A 9 7.39 -18.56 30.94
CA LEU A 9 8.71 -18.03 30.62
C LEU A 9 9.47 -18.91 29.61
N ARG A 10 9.36 -20.25 29.75
CA ARG A 10 9.93 -21.22 28.79
C ARG A 10 9.27 -21.12 27.41
N LEU A 11 7.95 -21.07 27.35
CA LEU A 11 7.21 -20.91 26.09
C LEU A 11 7.56 -19.59 25.40
N LYS A 12 7.70 -18.51 26.17
CA LYS A 12 8.07 -17.19 25.67
C LYS A 12 9.51 -17.16 25.14
N ALA A 13 10.44 -17.82 25.82
CA ALA A 13 11.82 -17.97 25.36
C ALA A 13 11.88 -18.76 24.04
N ILE A 14 11.19 -19.90 23.95
CA ILE A 14 11.11 -20.73 22.74
C ILE A 14 10.50 -19.94 21.57
N ALA A 15 9.38 -19.25 21.79
CA ALA A 15 8.74 -18.42 20.77
C ALA A 15 9.63 -17.26 20.30
N THR A 16 10.43 -16.68 21.21
CA THR A 16 11.37 -15.59 20.89
C THR A 16 12.54 -16.11 20.05
N ILE A 17 13.10 -17.26 20.40
CA ILE A 17 14.17 -17.92 19.64
C ILE A 17 13.67 -18.35 18.25
N LEU A 18 12.48 -18.94 18.15
CA LEU A 18 11.85 -19.29 16.88
C LEU A 18 11.63 -18.07 15.99
N ARG A 19 11.13 -16.95 16.53
CA ARG A 19 11.03 -15.69 15.79
C ARG A 19 12.38 -15.18 15.31
N GLY A 20 13.41 -15.23 16.16
CA GLY A 20 14.76 -14.86 15.79
C GLY A 20 15.31 -15.72 14.65
N LEU A 21 15.14 -17.04 14.72
CA LEU A 21 15.58 -17.98 13.69
C LEU A 21 14.81 -17.80 12.38
N LEU A 22 13.49 -17.57 12.44
CA LEU A 22 12.68 -17.28 11.25
C LEU A 22 13.09 -15.97 10.57
N LEU A 23 13.53 -14.96 11.34
CA LEU A 23 14.08 -13.72 10.80
C LEU A 23 15.47 -13.94 10.16
N VAL A 24 16.30 -14.83 10.70
CA VAL A 24 17.65 -15.14 10.19
C VAL A 24 17.60 -16.05 8.95
N GLN A 25 16.64 -16.98 8.87
CA GLN A 25 16.51 -17.93 7.75
C GLN A 25 15.72 -17.39 6.55
N GLY A 26 15.33 -16.10 6.55
CA GLY A 26 14.72 -15.46 5.38
C GLY A 26 13.36 -16.03 4.98
N PHE A 27 12.64 -16.69 5.89
CA PHE A 27 11.25 -17.09 5.65
C PHE A 27 10.33 -15.85 5.65
N VAL A 28 10.30 -15.25 4.46
CA VAL A 28 9.32 -14.34 3.84
C VAL A 28 8.41 -13.56 4.80
N PRO A 29 8.75 -12.29 5.13
CA PRO A 29 7.72 -11.29 5.26
C PRO A 29 7.05 -11.13 3.89
N LEU A 30 5.74 -11.36 3.83
CA LEU A 30 4.86 -11.21 2.67
C LEU A 30 4.72 -9.71 2.28
N ARG A 31 5.84 -9.09 1.87
CA ARG A 31 5.90 -7.82 1.14
C ARG A 31 7.09 -7.89 0.18
N ARG A 32 6.78 -8.26 -1.06
CA ARG A 32 7.73 -8.39 -2.17
C ARG A 32 8.34 -7.04 -2.59
N ASP A 33 7.77 -5.93 -2.13
CA ASP A 33 8.14 -4.56 -2.55
C ASP A 33 9.47 -4.08 -1.96
N ARG A 34 9.98 -4.75 -0.91
CA ARG A 34 11.17 -4.29 -0.18
C ARG A 34 12.49 -4.52 -0.94
N LEU A 35 12.56 -5.50 -1.85
CA LEU A 35 13.82 -5.86 -2.52
C LEU A 35 14.20 -4.95 -3.69
N LEU A 36 13.26 -4.18 -4.26
CA LEU A 36 13.56 -3.21 -5.33
C LEU A 36 14.01 -1.84 -4.78
N ALA A 37 13.56 -1.44 -3.59
CA ALA A 37 13.91 -0.16 -2.98
C ALA A 37 15.26 -0.16 -2.23
N GLN A 38 15.81 -1.34 -1.90
CA GLN A 38 17.01 -1.47 -1.05
C GLN A 38 18.37 -1.21 -1.72
N LYS A 39 18.41 -0.85 -3.02
CA LYS A 39 19.67 -0.48 -3.68
C LYS A 39 20.06 1.00 -3.54
N ILE A 40 19.27 1.83 -2.83
CA ILE A 40 19.53 3.26 -2.70
C ILE A 40 19.63 3.61 -1.20
N PRO A 41 20.75 4.18 -0.72
CA PRO A 41 20.91 4.50 0.69
C PRO A 41 20.03 5.71 1.07
N ALA A 42 19.24 5.53 2.13
CA ALA A 42 18.23 6.47 2.56
C ALA A 42 18.75 7.42 3.65
N ARG A 43 18.71 8.74 3.40
CA ARG A 43 18.43 9.69 4.47
C ARG A 43 17.64 10.92 4.02
N GLN A 44 16.40 10.95 4.53
CA GLN A 44 15.58 12.11 4.92
C GLN A 44 15.09 13.10 3.84
N GLN A 45 13.76 13.24 3.78
CA GLN A 45 13.01 14.25 3.01
C GLN A 45 13.07 14.10 1.47
N LEU A 46 13.23 12.86 1.04
CA LEU A 46 13.82 12.50 -0.24
C LEU A 46 12.91 12.45 -1.46
N ARG A 47 11.57 12.43 -1.40
CA ARG A 47 10.83 12.10 -2.66
C ARG A 47 10.78 13.21 -3.72
N LEU A 48 10.74 14.48 -3.32
CA LEU A 48 10.81 15.60 -4.27
C LEU A 48 12.27 15.95 -4.57
N HIS A 49 13.11 16.05 -3.53
CA HIS A 49 14.54 16.28 -3.73
C HIS A 49 15.26 15.13 -4.43
N ASP A 50 14.88 13.84 -4.32
CA ASP A 50 15.54 12.76 -5.07
C ASP A 50 15.29 12.89 -6.56
N VAL A 51 14.05 13.22 -6.96
CA VAL A 51 13.74 13.40 -8.37
C VAL A 51 14.43 14.65 -8.88
N GLU A 52 14.38 15.75 -8.14
CA GLU A 52 15.08 16.99 -8.49
C GLU A 52 16.60 16.83 -8.48
N ASP A 53 17.19 16.10 -7.53
CA ASP A 53 18.63 15.83 -7.40
C ASP A 53 19.09 14.87 -8.49
N VAL A 54 18.30 13.85 -8.81
CA VAL A 54 18.57 12.95 -9.95
C VAL A 54 18.45 13.72 -11.26
N LEU A 55 17.47 14.61 -11.41
CA LEU A 55 17.35 15.45 -12.60
C LEU A 55 18.47 16.48 -12.70
N CYS A 56 18.86 17.11 -11.59
CA CYS A 56 20.01 18.01 -11.52
C CYS A 56 21.30 17.26 -11.84
N TRP A 57 21.45 16.03 -11.34
CA TRP A 57 22.58 15.17 -11.66
C TRP A 57 22.58 14.76 -13.14
N VAL A 58 21.46 14.29 -13.68
CA VAL A 58 21.32 13.97 -15.12
C VAL A 58 21.62 15.21 -15.98
N ALA A 59 21.12 16.38 -15.59
CA ALA A 59 21.41 17.65 -16.25
C ALA A 59 22.90 18.04 -16.19
N SER A 60 23.58 17.70 -15.08
CA SER A 60 25.03 17.91 -14.91
C SER A 60 25.88 16.97 -15.79
N GLN A 61 25.30 15.87 -16.28
CA GLN A 61 25.95 14.86 -17.10
C GLN A 61 25.58 15.03 -18.58
N SER A 62 25.60 16.26 -19.11
CA SER A 62 25.15 16.59 -20.48
C SER A 62 25.97 15.95 -21.61
N THR A 63 27.12 15.38 -21.30
CA THR A 63 27.92 14.56 -22.23
C THR A 63 27.43 13.11 -22.31
N LEU A 64 26.68 12.66 -21.29
CA LEU A 64 26.14 11.30 -21.18
C LEU A 64 24.64 11.26 -21.50
N PHE A 65 23.91 12.33 -21.23
CA PHE A 65 22.47 12.42 -21.48
C PHE A 65 22.12 13.63 -22.33
N ASP A 66 21.27 13.42 -23.34
CA ASP A 66 20.60 14.52 -24.05
C ASP A 66 19.53 15.10 -23.12
N THR A 67 19.87 16.21 -22.47
CA THR A 67 19.02 16.87 -21.48
C THR A 67 17.71 17.40 -22.07
N ALA A 68 17.63 17.57 -23.39
CA ALA A 68 16.39 17.96 -24.08
C ALA A 68 15.37 16.80 -24.19
N ARG A 69 15.74 15.58 -23.79
CA ARG A 69 14.91 14.36 -23.93
C ARG A 69 14.76 13.55 -22.64
N VAL A 70 14.87 14.20 -21.48
CA VAL A 70 14.69 13.55 -20.18
C VAL A 70 13.21 13.51 -19.79
N GLY A 71 12.65 12.31 -19.63
CA GLY A 71 11.27 12.10 -19.19
C GLY A 71 11.21 11.49 -17.78
N VAL A 72 10.32 11.99 -16.94
CA VAL A 72 10.10 11.48 -15.57
C VAL A 72 8.78 10.72 -15.54
N SER A 73 8.82 9.41 -15.29
CA SER A 73 7.61 8.57 -15.16
C SER A 73 7.64 7.77 -13.86
N CYS A 74 6.61 7.98 -13.03
CA CYS A 74 6.39 7.27 -11.76
C CYS A 74 5.49 6.01 -11.93
N PHE A 75 5.13 5.69 -13.17
CA PHE A 75 4.27 4.58 -13.56
C PHE A 75 5.04 3.63 -14.48
N VAL A 76 4.43 2.49 -14.84
CA VAL A 76 5.01 1.55 -15.81
C VAL A 76 5.56 2.33 -17.01
N PRO A 77 6.87 2.19 -17.31
CA PRO A 77 7.56 3.05 -18.28
C PRO A 77 6.94 2.98 -19.67
N ASP A 78 6.50 1.79 -20.08
CA ASP A 78 5.77 1.60 -21.32
C ASP A 78 4.32 2.07 -21.15
N HIS A 79 3.96 3.13 -21.85
CA HIS A 79 2.60 3.68 -21.84
C HIS A 79 1.57 2.68 -22.40
N ALA A 80 1.95 1.81 -23.34
CA ALA A 80 1.05 0.80 -23.89
C ALA A 80 0.60 -0.19 -22.81
N MET A 81 1.48 -0.49 -21.84
CA MET A 81 1.17 -1.38 -20.73
C MET A 81 0.18 -0.78 -19.72
N ARG A 82 -0.08 0.53 -19.74
CA ARG A 82 -1.03 1.14 -18.79
C ARG A 82 -2.48 0.72 -19.06
N ALA A 83 -2.78 0.22 -20.26
CA ALA A 83 -4.08 -0.36 -20.59
C ALA A 83 -4.19 -1.83 -20.14
N ASP A 84 -3.08 -2.48 -19.77
CA ASP A 84 -3.09 -3.87 -19.32
C ASP A 84 -3.82 -3.98 -17.96
N PRO A 85 -4.83 -4.86 -17.82
CA PRO A 85 -5.60 -5.02 -16.58
C PRO A 85 -4.75 -5.48 -15.39
N ARG A 86 -3.56 -6.05 -15.63
CA ARG A 86 -2.59 -6.42 -14.58
C ARG A 86 -1.82 -5.21 -14.04
N VAL A 87 -1.82 -4.10 -14.78
CA VAL A 87 -1.23 -2.81 -14.38
C VAL A 87 -2.30 -1.87 -13.84
N SER A 88 -3.44 -1.81 -14.54
CA SER A 88 -4.57 -0.93 -14.20
C SER A 88 -5.80 -1.78 -13.94
N SER A 89 -6.03 -2.15 -12.67
CA SER A 89 -7.17 -2.99 -12.27
C SER A 89 -8.53 -2.37 -12.64
N SER A 90 -8.60 -1.05 -12.83
CA SER A 90 -9.79 -0.36 -13.36
C SER A 90 -10.19 -0.83 -14.76
N LYS A 91 -9.29 -1.50 -15.50
CA LYS A 91 -9.51 -2.09 -16.83
C LYS A 91 -9.79 -3.60 -16.81
N ALA A 92 -9.66 -4.27 -15.68
CA ALA A 92 -9.95 -5.71 -15.56
C ALA A 92 -11.44 -6.01 -15.64
N ASP A 93 -11.80 -7.21 -16.13
CA ASP A 93 -13.19 -7.68 -16.12
C ASP A 93 -13.69 -7.76 -14.67
N ALA A 94 -14.94 -7.34 -14.43
CA ALA A 94 -15.56 -7.43 -13.11
C ALA A 94 -15.66 -8.89 -12.61
N ALA A 95 -15.73 -9.85 -13.52
CA ALA A 95 -15.74 -11.28 -13.22
C ALA A 95 -14.43 -11.77 -12.56
N ASP A 96 -13.31 -11.07 -12.77
CA ASP A 96 -12.01 -11.43 -12.19
C ASP A 96 -11.86 -10.99 -10.73
N PHE A 97 -12.79 -10.18 -10.22
CA PHE A 97 -12.75 -9.69 -8.84
C PHE A 97 -13.39 -10.68 -7.87
N PRO A 98 -12.88 -10.77 -6.62
CA PRO A 98 -13.44 -11.65 -5.62
C PRO A 98 -14.87 -11.25 -5.21
N PRO A 99 -15.62 -12.16 -4.55
CA PRO A 99 -16.98 -11.88 -4.08
C PRO A 99 -17.10 -10.74 -3.05
N ALA A 100 -15.99 -10.29 -2.46
CA ALA A 100 -15.94 -9.16 -1.55
C ALA A 100 -14.79 -8.23 -1.94
N VAL A 101 -15.08 -6.95 -2.18
CA VAL A 101 -14.11 -5.92 -2.58
C VAL A 101 -14.30 -4.69 -1.70
N ALA A 102 -13.20 -4.14 -1.18
CA ALA A 102 -13.18 -2.84 -0.52
C ALA A 102 -12.28 -1.88 -1.29
N SER A 103 -12.80 -0.68 -1.54
CA SER A 103 -12.10 0.47 -2.09
C SER A 103 -12.26 1.63 -1.11
N LEU A 104 -11.16 1.97 -0.43
CA LEU A 104 -11.10 3.08 0.52
C LEU A 104 -10.31 4.22 -0.14
N ALA A 105 -10.98 5.34 -0.30
CA ALA A 105 -10.49 6.58 -0.89
C ALA A 105 -10.52 7.70 0.15
N CYS A 106 -9.89 8.84 -0.15
CA CYS A 106 -9.93 10.01 0.72
C CYS A 106 -10.11 11.31 -0.08
N GLU A 107 -10.82 12.27 0.49
CA GLU A 107 -11.25 13.48 -0.21
C GLU A 107 -10.07 14.28 -0.78
N GLY A 108 -8.95 14.36 -0.06
CA GLY A 108 -7.75 15.07 -0.49
C GLY A 108 -6.79 14.26 -1.37
N ASP A 109 -7.27 13.24 -2.08
CA ASP A 109 -6.47 12.38 -2.95
C ASP A 109 -6.98 12.39 -4.40
N ILE A 110 -6.07 12.66 -5.33
CA ILE A 110 -6.35 12.69 -6.78
C ILE A 110 -6.75 11.33 -7.35
N PHE A 111 -6.43 10.23 -6.65
CA PHE A 111 -6.78 8.87 -7.07
C PHE A 111 -8.19 8.46 -6.63
N SER A 112 -8.84 9.25 -5.77
CA SER A 112 -10.16 8.93 -5.24
C SER A 112 -11.25 8.75 -6.31
N PRO A 113 -11.34 9.58 -7.37
CA PRO A 113 -12.33 9.36 -8.43
C PRO A 113 -12.19 7.99 -9.10
N GLU A 114 -10.96 7.53 -9.38
CA GLU A 114 -10.73 6.22 -10.00
C GLU A 114 -11.10 5.08 -9.03
N ALA A 115 -10.71 5.20 -7.77
CA ALA A 115 -11.00 4.19 -6.74
C ALA A 115 -12.50 4.00 -6.51
N LEU A 116 -13.27 5.11 -6.52
CA LEU A 116 -14.73 5.09 -6.36
C LEU A 116 -15.43 4.60 -7.63
N ALA A 117 -14.99 5.03 -8.82
CA ALA A 117 -15.53 4.55 -10.08
C ALA A 117 -15.34 3.03 -10.26
N LEU A 118 -14.21 2.49 -9.82
CA LEU A 118 -14.00 1.04 -9.80
C LEU A 118 -14.99 0.36 -8.83
N ALA A 119 -15.18 0.88 -7.63
CA ALA A 119 -16.13 0.31 -6.67
C ALA A 119 -17.56 0.31 -7.23
N GLU A 120 -17.99 1.42 -7.83
CA GLU A 120 -19.31 1.53 -8.47
C GLU A 120 -19.47 0.53 -9.61
N ARG A 121 -18.45 0.41 -10.49
CA ARG A 121 -18.45 -0.56 -11.59
C ARG A 121 -18.56 -2.01 -11.10
N LEU A 122 -18.00 -2.31 -9.93
CA LEU A 122 -18.02 -3.64 -9.33
C LEU A 122 -19.31 -3.94 -8.57
N ASP A 123 -20.16 -2.96 -8.28
CA ASP A 123 -21.44 -3.20 -7.59
C ASP A 123 -22.49 -3.78 -8.56
N ASP A 124 -22.35 -5.08 -8.84
CA ASP A 124 -23.28 -5.85 -9.68
C ASP A 124 -24.43 -6.49 -8.89
N ARG A 125 -24.59 -6.11 -7.61
CA ARG A 125 -25.56 -6.69 -6.65
C ARG A 125 -25.36 -8.18 -6.33
N ARG A 126 -24.30 -8.81 -6.85
CA ARG A 126 -23.95 -10.22 -6.59
C ARG A 126 -22.74 -10.35 -5.70
N ARG A 127 -21.81 -9.39 -5.78
CA ARG A 127 -20.66 -9.28 -4.88
C ARG A 127 -20.90 -8.19 -3.82
N ARG A 128 -20.21 -8.32 -2.69
CA ARG A 128 -20.20 -7.29 -1.65
C ARG A 128 -19.13 -6.26 -1.99
N VAL A 129 -19.54 -5.04 -2.30
CA VAL A 129 -18.60 -3.94 -2.58
C VAL A 129 -18.75 -2.86 -1.54
N LEU A 130 -17.62 -2.41 -1.00
CA LEU A 130 -17.53 -1.21 -0.18
C LEU A 130 -16.71 -0.17 -0.93
N GLY A 131 -17.36 0.89 -1.41
CA GLY A 131 -16.70 2.11 -1.88
C GLY A 131 -16.88 3.21 -0.84
N ARG A 132 -15.80 3.67 -0.20
CA ARG A 132 -15.86 4.72 0.84
C ARG A 132 -14.88 5.83 0.53
N ASN A 133 -15.37 7.07 0.51
CA ASN A 133 -14.52 8.26 0.51
C ASN A 133 -14.45 8.84 1.93
N LEU A 134 -13.25 8.93 2.49
CA LEU A 134 -13.02 9.47 3.82
C LEU A 134 -12.80 10.98 3.72
N GLU A 135 -13.71 11.73 4.33
CA GLU A 135 -13.73 13.19 4.24
C GLU A 135 -12.70 13.84 5.16
N GLY A 136 -12.19 15.01 4.74
CA GLY A 136 -11.30 15.86 5.51
C GLY A 136 -9.90 15.29 5.72
N VAL A 137 -9.50 14.31 4.91
CA VAL A 137 -8.17 13.67 5.00
C VAL A 137 -7.53 13.52 3.62
N HIS A 138 -6.20 13.56 3.56
CA HIS A 138 -5.40 13.57 2.33
C HIS A 138 -4.75 12.21 2.04
N HIS A 139 -4.12 12.08 0.88
CA HIS A 139 -3.42 10.84 0.51
C HIS A 139 -2.44 10.37 1.59
N GLY A 140 -2.61 9.14 2.08
CA GLY A 140 -1.78 8.57 3.13
C GLY A 140 -2.01 9.13 4.53
N PHE A 141 -3.19 9.70 4.79
CA PHE A 141 -3.59 10.27 6.10
C PHE A 141 -3.36 9.34 7.30
N ASP A 142 -3.39 8.02 7.10
CA ASP A 142 -3.16 7.03 8.14
C ASP A 142 -1.74 7.08 8.71
N LYS A 143 -0.78 7.55 7.90
CA LYS A 143 0.65 7.59 8.22
C LYS A 143 0.94 8.75 9.16
N GLY A 144 1.25 8.41 10.40
CA GLY A 144 1.59 9.40 11.42
C GLY A 144 0.38 10.05 12.11
N ALA A 145 -0.83 9.54 11.85
CA ALA A 145 -2.04 9.95 12.55
C ALA A 145 -1.87 9.83 14.08
N ARG A 146 -2.27 10.86 14.82
CA ARG A 146 -2.13 10.96 16.28
C ARG A 146 -3.50 10.89 16.95
N ARG A 147 -3.61 10.20 18.08
CA ARG A 147 -4.87 10.12 18.83
C ARG A 147 -5.45 11.51 19.06
N GLY A 148 -6.74 11.65 18.78
CA GLY A 148 -7.47 12.92 18.91
C GLY A 148 -7.41 13.83 17.67
N THR A 149 -6.74 13.44 16.58
CA THR A 149 -6.82 14.16 15.30
C THR A 149 -7.84 13.52 14.37
N ARG A 150 -8.31 14.30 13.38
CA ARG A 150 -9.22 13.83 12.32
C ARG A 150 -8.66 12.62 11.58
N GLU A 151 -7.37 12.63 11.26
CA GLU A 151 -6.69 11.54 10.57
C GLU A 151 -6.70 10.25 11.39
N TRP A 152 -6.61 10.36 12.72
CA TRP A 152 -6.73 9.18 13.58
C TRP A 152 -8.14 8.62 13.55
N GLU A 153 -9.16 9.47 13.69
CA GLU A 153 -10.57 9.04 13.60
C GLU A 153 -10.85 8.33 12.27
N ARG A 154 -10.44 8.93 11.14
CA ARG A 154 -10.62 8.32 9.82
C ARG A 154 -9.79 7.06 9.62
N ARG A 155 -8.63 6.93 10.29
CA ARG A 155 -7.83 5.71 10.23
C ARG A 155 -8.51 4.56 10.95
N GLU A 156 -9.06 4.82 12.13
CA GLU A 156 -9.81 3.80 12.86
C GLU A 156 -11.05 3.38 12.05
N GLU A 157 -11.80 4.33 11.47
CA GLU A 157 -12.93 4.04 10.55
C GLU A 157 -12.47 3.17 9.37
N ALA A 158 -11.41 3.57 8.67
CA ALA A 158 -10.88 2.85 7.51
C ALA A 158 -10.48 1.41 7.86
N TYR A 159 -9.80 1.21 8.99
CA TYR A 159 -9.29 -0.09 9.39
C TYR A 159 -10.41 -1.00 9.90
N GLU A 160 -11.40 -0.46 10.61
CA GLU A 160 -12.57 -1.22 11.01
C GLU A 160 -13.35 -1.73 9.79
N LEU A 161 -13.57 -0.87 8.79
CA LEU A 161 -14.20 -1.24 7.53
C LEU A 161 -13.41 -2.32 6.78
N ALA A 162 -12.09 -2.18 6.71
CA ALA A 162 -11.22 -3.17 6.06
C ALA A 162 -11.30 -4.53 6.79
N ILE A 163 -11.24 -4.53 8.12
CA ILE A 163 -11.38 -5.74 8.93
C ILE A 163 -12.74 -6.39 8.70
N GLN A 164 -13.82 -5.61 8.66
CA GLN A 164 -15.16 -6.14 8.45
C GLN A 164 -15.29 -6.83 7.10
N ILE A 165 -14.82 -6.20 6.01
CA ILE A 165 -14.84 -6.82 4.68
C ILE A 165 -13.99 -8.09 4.62
N LEU A 166 -12.84 -8.10 5.30
CA LEU A 166 -12.00 -9.30 5.37
C LEU A 166 -12.69 -10.43 6.12
N LYS A 167 -13.33 -10.16 7.27
CA LYS A 167 -14.11 -11.15 8.01
C LYS A 167 -15.26 -11.69 7.18
N ASP A 168 -16.03 -10.79 6.54
CA ASP A 168 -17.13 -11.15 5.66
C ASP A 168 -16.67 -12.06 4.50
N GLY A 169 -15.54 -11.71 3.87
CA GLY A 169 -14.97 -12.46 2.75
C GLY A 169 -14.36 -13.81 3.15
N LEU A 170 -13.78 -13.91 4.34
CA LEU A 170 -13.18 -15.14 4.85
C LEU A 170 -14.16 -16.03 5.62
N LYS A 171 -15.39 -15.56 5.88
CA LYS A 171 -16.43 -16.24 6.67
C LYS A 171 -15.95 -16.69 8.06
N VAL A 172 -15.16 -15.85 8.73
CA VAL A 172 -14.60 -16.06 10.09
C VAL A 172 -15.01 -14.98 11.07
#